data_AF-W4GPJ8-F1
#
_entry.id   AF-W4GPJ8-F1
#
_cell.length_a   1.000
_cell.length_b   1.000
_cell.length_c   1.000
_cell.angle_alpha   90.00
_cell.angle_beta   90.00
_cell.angle_gamma   90.00
#
_symmetry.space_group_name_H-M   'P 1'
#
loop_
_entity.id
_entity.type
_entity.pdbx_description
1 polymer ?
#
loop_
_entity_poly.entity_id
_entity_poly.type
_entity_poly.pdbx_seq_one_letter_code
_entity_poly.pdbx_strand_id
1 'polypeptide(L)'
;MVWIKQCTELTTTTRNAKLHSLGGQGAKCIIPLQHDLLTFMKDVRRDEHILMSMHMITFTKMHYKPWLNAYMEGKPEPYKSILRLCQAFAIYETMNQSA
;
A
#
# COMPACT_ATOMS: atom_id res chain seq x y z
N MET A 1 9.95 27.34 -7.55
CA MET A 1 9.53 27.66 -6.16
C MET A 1 7.99 27.70 -6.00
N VAL A 2 7.26 26.75 -6.59
CA VAL A 2 5.78 26.69 -6.51
C VAL A 2 5.34 25.70 -5.43
N TRP A 3 6.09 24.60 -5.27
CA TRP A 3 5.79 23.51 -4.35
C TRP A 3 5.79 23.92 -2.86
N ILE A 4 6.77 24.75 -2.45
CA ILE A 4 6.93 25.18 -1.05
C ILE A 4 5.74 26.04 -0.59
N LYS A 5 5.25 26.93 -1.48
CA LYS A 5 4.11 27.82 -1.18
C LYS A 5 2.81 27.03 -1.00
N GLN A 6 2.59 25.99 -1.80
CA GLN A 6 1.45 25.09 -1.64
C GLN A 6 1.54 24.24 -0.38
N CYS A 7 2.74 23.77 0.01
CA CYS A 7 2.91 23.06 1.28
C CYS A 7 2.53 23.92 2.50
N THR A 8 2.94 25.19 2.52
CA THR A 8 2.61 26.09 3.62
C THR A 8 1.11 26.38 3.71
N GLU A 9 0.46 26.54 2.56
CA GLU A 9 -0.98 26.79 2.49
C GLU A 9 -1.79 25.57 2.97
N LEU A 10 -1.36 24.36 2.59
CA LEU A 10 -1.95 23.11 3.05
C LEU A 10 -1.81 22.92 4.57
N THR A 11 -0.71 23.36 5.19
CA THR A 11 -0.51 23.26 6.65
C THR A 11 -1.33 24.28 7.44
N THR A 12 -1.72 25.39 6.83
CA THR A 12 -2.46 26.48 7.51
C THR A 12 -3.98 26.34 7.46
N THR A 13 -4.53 25.48 6.59
CA THR A 13 -5.98 25.29 6.50
C THR A 13 -6.51 24.46 7.66
N THR A 14 -7.35 25.07 8.50
CA THR A 14 -8.15 24.36 9.52
C THR A 14 -9.13 23.41 8.85
N ARG A 15 -8.97 22.10 9.09
CA ARG A 15 -9.80 21.03 8.51
C ARG A 15 -10.64 20.34 9.59
N ASN A 16 -11.67 19.63 9.14
CA ASN A 16 -12.57 18.88 9.99
C ASN A 16 -11.79 17.80 10.79
N ALA A 17 -11.67 17.99 12.10
CA ALA A 17 -10.84 17.15 12.98
C ALA A 17 -11.25 15.66 13.02
N LYS A 18 -12.42 15.32 12.49
CA LYS A 18 -12.88 13.92 12.37
C LYS A 18 -12.18 13.13 11.25
N LEU A 19 -11.53 13.81 10.31
CA LEU A 19 -10.85 13.17 9.17
C LEU A 19 -9.38 13.62 9.15
N HIS A 20 -8.50 12.73 9.62
CA HIS A 20 -7.06 12.97 9.75
C HIS A 20 -6.30 12.95 8.41
N SER A 21 -6.98 12.74 7.28
CA SER A 21 -6.36 12.73 5.95
C SER A 21 -7.25 13.45 4.92
N LEU A 22 -6.60 14.09 3.94
CA LEU A 22 -7.25 14.52 2.70
C LEU A 22 -7.68 13.23 1.96
N GLY A 23 -8.96 12.87 2.06
CA GLY A 23 -9.52 11.73 1.34
C GLY A 23 -9.12 11.79 -0.15
N GLY A 24 -8.70 10.65 -0.69
CA GLY A 24 -8.12 10.55 -2.04
C GLY A 24 -6.62 10.24 -2.04
N GLN A 25 -5.92 10.47 -0.94
CA GLN A 25 -4.61 9.84 -0.72
C GLN A 25 -4.86 8.43 -0.19
N GLY A 26 -4.98 7.45 -1.07
CA GLY A 26 -4.88 6.06 -0.64
C GLY A 26 -3.61 5.93 0.21
N ALA A 27 -3.72 5.27 1.37
CA ALA A 27 -2.65 5.23 2.36
C ALA A 27 -1.35 4.87 1.66
N LYS A 28 -0.33 5.75 1.70
CA LYS A 28 1.00 5.45 1.18
C LYS A 28 1.43 4.17 1.85
N CYS A 29 1.37 3.06 1.12
CA CYS A 29 1.67 1.76 1.69
C CYS A 29 3.18 1.79 1.96
N ILE A 30 3.58 1.96 3.22
CA ILE A 30 4.96 1.98 3.68
C ILE A 30 5.48 0.54 3.65
N ILE A 31 5.37 -0.12 2.49
CA ILE A 31 5.96 -1.42 2.27
C ILE A 31 7.25 -1.17 1.51
N PRO A 32 8.43 -1.51 2.08
CA PRO A 32 9.71 -1.32 1.40
C PRO A 32 9.82 -2.08 0.07
N LEU A 33 8.89 -3.01 -0.21
CA LEU A 33 8.79 -3.81 -1.44
C LEU A 33 7.76 -3.29 -2.45
N GLN A 34 7.20 -2.09 -2.28
CA GLN A 34 6.11 -1.57 -3.13
C GLN A 34 6.42 -1.70 -4.63
N HIS A 35 7.63 -1.36 -5.06
CA HIS A 35 8.00 -1.33 -6.49
C HIS A 35 8.13 -2.75 -7.07
N ASP A 36 8.76 -3.65 -6.31
CA ASP A 36 8.98 -5.04 -6.72
C ASP A 36 7.66 -5.82 -6.76
N LEU A 37 6.81 -5.60 -5.75
CA LEU A 37 5.47 -6.19 -5.72
C LEU A 37 4.55 -5.63 -6.81
N LEU A 38 4.65 -4.33 -7.10
CA LEU A 38 3.90 -3.73 -8.20
C LEU A 38 4.30 -4.33 -9.55
N THR A 39 5.60 -4.55 -9.75
CA THR A 39 6.12 -5.20 -10.97
C THR A 39 5.56 -6.61 -11.10
N PHE A 40 5.68 -7.41 -10.04
CA PHE A 40 5.08 -8.75 -9.96
C PHE A 40 3.56 -8.74 -10.23
N MET A 41 2.82 -7.78 -9.65
CA MET A 41 1.38 -7.67 -9.88
C MET A 41 1.03 -7.34 -11.33
N LYS A 42 1.85 -6.51 -12.02
CA LYS A 42 1.65 -6.20 -13.44
C LYS A 42 1.94 -7.40 -14.33
N ASP A 43 2.97 -8.18 -14.00
CA ASP A 43 3.31 -9.39 -14.74
C ASP A 43 2.21 -10.47 -14.58
N VAL A 44 1.74 -10.71 -13.36
CA VAL A 44 0.64 -11.67 -13.10
C VAL A 44 -0.66 -11.27 -13.80
N ARG A 45 -0.97 -9.97 -13.87
CA ARG A 45 -2.16 -9.49 -14.60
C ARG A 45 -2.02 -9.61 -16.11
N ARG A 46 -0.78 -9.49 -16.64
CA ARG A 46 -0.50 -9.66 -18.06
C ARG A 46 -0.74 -11.10 -18.51
N ASP A 47 -0.45 -12.06 -17.64
CA ASP A 47 -0.66 -13.49 -17.87
C ASP A 47 -2.11 -13.96 -17.61
N GLU A 48 -3.11 -13.06 -17.68
CA GLU A 48 -4.55 -13.30 -17.50
C GLU A 48 -4.98 -13.98 -16.17
N HIS A 49 -4.10 -14.03 -15.17
CA HIS A 49 -4.44 -14.60 -13.87
C HIS A 49 -5.15 -13.58 -12.98
N ILE A 50 -6.23 -14.02 -12.31
CA ILE A 50 -6.86 -13.24 -11.23
C ILE A 50 -5.82 -13.04 -10.13
N LEU A 51 -5.35 -11.80 -9.99
CA LEU A 51 -4.39 -11.43 -8.95
C LEU A 51 -5.05 -11.58 -7.57
N MET A 52 -4.83 -12.71 -6.91
CA MET A 52 -5.24 -12.93 -5.53
C MET A 52 -4.21 -12.40 -4.53
N SER A 53 -4.66 -11.97 -3.36
CA SER A 53 -3.80 -11.60 -2.23
C SER A 53 -2.82 -12.70 -1.84
N MET A 54 -3.17 -13.97 -2.11
CA MET A 54 -2.27 -15.11 -1.89
C MET A 54 -0.97 -15.01 -2.70
N HIS A 55 -1.03 -14.56 -3.96
CA HIS A 55 0.18 -14.41 -4.79
C HIS A 55 1.12 -13.34 -4.20
N MET A 56 0.55 -12.24 -3.71
CA MET A 56 1.30 -11.16 -3.05
C MET A 56 1.96 -11.65 -1.75
N ILE A 57 1.24 -12.48 -0.98
CA ILE A 57 1.76 -13.09 0.25
C ILE A 57 2.91 -14.05 -0.07
N THR A 58 2.77 -14.90 -1.09
CA THR A 58 3.81 -15.85 -1.52
C THR A 58 5.06 -15.10 -2.01
N PHE A 59 4.89 -14.06 -2.82
CA PHE A 59 5.99 -13.20 -3.26
C PHE A 59 6.74 -12.57 -2.07
N THR A 60 5.98 -12.00 -1.12
CA THR A 60 6.54 -11.39 0.09
C THR A 60 7.29 -12.41 0.95
N LYS A 61 6.78 -13.64 1.07
CA LYS A 61 7.44 -14.74 1.78
C LYS A 61 8.74 -15.19 1.12
N MET A 62 8.82 -15.19 -0.21
CA MET A 62 10.01 -15.62 -0.94
C MET A 62 11.12 -14.58 -0.89
N HIS A 63 10.80 -13.31 -1.11
CA HIS A 63 11.81 -12.25 -1.27
C HIS A 63 12.08 -11.44 0.00
N TYR A 64 11.11 -11.34 0.91
CA TYR A 64 11.18 -10.44 2.08
C TYR A 64 10.83 -11.16 3.38
N LYS A 65 11.26 -12.41 3.55
CA LYS A 65 11.01 -13.21 4.76
C LYS A 65 11.46 -12.51 6.07
N PRO A 66 12.64 -11.88 6.16
CA PRO A 66 13.05 -11.19 7.40
C PRO A 66 12.12 -10.02 7.76
N TRP A 67 11.74 -9.24 6.75
CA TRP A 67 10.79 -8.13 6.92
C TRP A 67 9.40 -8.64 7.31
N LEU A 68 8.94 -9.73 6.70
CA LEU A 68 7.66 -10.34 7.02
C LEU A 68 7.61 -10.80 8.49
N ASN A 69 8.68 -11.42 8.97
CA ASN A 69 8.77 -11.86 10.36
C ASN A 69 8.73 -10.67 11.33
N ALA A 70 9.50 -9.62 11.07
CA ALA A 70 9.48 -8.39 11.87
C ALA A 70 8.11 -7.69 11.81
N TYR A 71 7.42 -7.74 10.66
CA TYR A 71 6.07 -7.21 10.53
C TYR A 71 5.04 -8.05 11.29
N MET A 72 5.19 -9.37 11.35
CA MET A 72 4.28 -10.23 12.10
C MET A 72 4.48 -10.13 13.62
N GLU A 73 5.68 -9.74 14.06
CA GLU A 73 6.03 -9.59 15.47
C GLU A 73 5.13 -8.56 16.18
N GLY A 74 4.55 -8.96 17.31
CA GLY A 74 3.67 -8.11 18.13
C GLY A 74 2.24 -7.93 17.61
N LYS A 75 1.86 -8.56 16.49
CA LYS A 75 0.47 -8.52 15.99
C LYS A 75 -0.37 -9.68 16.56
N PRO A 76 -1.60 -9.44 17.05
CA PRO A 76 -2.44 -10.49 17.62
C PRO A 76 -2.90 -11.50 16.55
N GLU A 77 -3.09 -11.06 15.30
CA GLU A 77 -3.51 -11.93 14.18
C GLU A 77 -2.65 -11.70 12.93
N PRO A 78 -1.40 -12.21 12.89
CA PRO A 78 -0.41 -11.86 11.87
C PRO A 78 -0.87 -12.11 10.43
N TYR A 79 -1.54 -13.24 10.20
CA TYR A 79 -2.04 -13.62 8.88
C TYR A 79 -3.11 -12.66 8.35
N LYS A 80 -4.10 -12.31 9.18
CA LYS A 80 -5.16 -11.37 8.81
C LYS A 80 -4.61 -9.97 8.56
N SER A 81 -3.61 -9.55 9.35
CA SER A 81 -2.94 -8.25 9.16
C SER A 81 -2.21 -8.15 7.82
N ILE A 82 -1.58 -9.24 7.36
CA ILE A 82 -0.92 -9.25 6.05
C ILE A 82 -1.94 -9.33 4.93
N LEU A 83 -2.99 -10.14 5.09
CA LEU A 83 -4.06 -10.21 4.10
C LEU A 83 -4.68 -8.84 3.84
N ARG A 84 -5.00 -8.09 4.92
CA ARG A 84 -5.51 -6.72 4.83
C ARG A 84 -4.52 -5.76 4.17
N LEU A 85 -3.22 -5.91 4.46
CA LEU A 85 -2.17 -5.11 3.82
C LEU A 85 -2.16 -5.34 2.31
N CYS A 86 -2.19 -6.59 1.86
CA CYS A 86 -2.23 -6.93 0.44
C CYS A 86 -3.52 -6.44 -0.25
N GLN A 87 -4.67 -6.54 0.42
CA GLN A 87 -5.94 -6.02 -0.11
C GLN A 87 -5.91 -4.49 -0.26
N ALA A 88 -5.43 -3.77 0.75
CA ALA A 88 -5.29 -2.32 0.71
C ALA A 88 -4.35 -1.88 -0.42
N PHE A 89 -3.24 -2.61 -0.61
CA PHE A 89 -2.31 -2.36 -1.70
C PHE A 89 -2.93 -2.58 -3.08
N ALA A 90 -3.67 -3.68 -3.27
CA ALA A 90 -4.36 -3.94 -4.53
C ALA A 90 -5.40 -2.86 -4.87
N ILE A 91 -6.14 -2.37 -3.87
CA ILE A 91 -7.11 -1.28 -4.04
C ILE A 91 -6.40 0.02 -4.41
N TYR A 92 -5.29 0.34 -3.73
CA TYR A 92 -4.47 1.52 -4.02
C TYR A 92 -4.00 1.54 -5.48
N GLU A 93 -3.46 0.42 -5.97
CA GLU A 93 -2.98 0.32 -7.34
C GLU A 93 -4.10 0.44 -8.37
N THR A 94 -5.28 -0.15 -8.12
CA THR A 94 -6.45 0.01 -9.01
C THR A 94 -6.93 1.46 -9.07
N MET A 95 -6.96 2.16 -7.92
CA MET A 95 -7.33 3.58 -7.86
C MET A 95 -6.34 4.46 -8.61
N ASN A 96 -5.03 4.15 -8.52
CA ASN A 96 -3.98 4.91 -9.17
C ASN A 96 -3.89 4.66 -10.69
N GLN A 97 -4.48 3.58 -11.21
CA GLN A 97 -4.56 3.29 -12.65
C GLN A 97 -5.77 3.94 -13.36
N SER A 98 -6.73 4.48 -12.61
CA SER A 98 -7.98 5.05 -13.14
C SER A 98 -8.00 6.60 -13.14
N ALA A 99 -6.86 7.24 -12.94
CA ALA A 99 -6.66 8.69 -12.92
C ALA A 99 -5.63 9.11 -13.98
#